data_AF-A0A7S1SJ60-F1
#
_entry.id   AF-A0A7S1SJ60-F1
#
_cell.length_a   1.000
_cell.length_b   1.000
_cell.length_c   1.000
_cell.angle_alpha   90.00
_cell.angle_beta   90.00
_cell.angle_gamma   90.00
#
_symmetry.space_group_name_H-M   'P 1'
#
loop_
_entity.id
_entity.type
_entity.pdbx_description
1 polymer ?
#
loop_
_entity_poly.entity_id
_entity_poly.type
_entity_poly.pdbx_seq_one_letter_code
_entity_poly.pdbx_strand_id
1 'polypeptide(L)'
;NKIIDAHGKDTGVVGLAAPFTMYYYNSEYEKAMFWRLKSRGHVFIGISSYEFFPGNATNPLTDRKPQLKPDDKQTFASVDGWLHCFRNPTDHLPPGLPRALISQSDYLNPAEPDHNPKGLPKKYLFSHSNLGGDWNDFNRNFTLLKECIKIAAAHEAAPVLIVGKEVDKDKPSMA
;
A
#
# COMPACT_ATOMS: atom_id res chain seq x y z
N ASN A 1 -14.17 6.57 22.71
CA ASN A 1 -14.59 6.77 21.31
C ASN A 1 -15.04 5.43 20.82
N LYS A 2 -16.19 5.32 20.18
CA LYS A 2 -16.61 4.06 19.54
C LYS A 2 -16.07 4.04 18.11
N ILE A 3 -15.65 2.89 17.60
CA ILE A 3 -15.26 2.71 16.21
C ILE A 3 -16.36 1.88 15.55
N ILE A 4 -17.32 2.56 14.94
CA ILE A 4 -18.54 1.93 14.46
C ILE A 4 -18.39 1.40 13.02
N ASP A 5 -18.94 0.22 12.76
CA ASP A 5 -19.10 -0.31 11.41
C ASP A 5 -20.31 0.30 10.68
N ALA A 6 -20.56 -0.15 9.44
CA ALA A 6 -21.69 0.29 8.62
C ALA A 6 -23.08 -0.03 9.24
N HIS A 7 -23.14 -0.88 10.27
CA HIS A 7 -24.35 -1.25 11.00
C HIS A 7 -24.44 -0.56 12.37
N GLY A 8 -23.53 0.38 12.68
CA GLY A 8 -23.50 1.10 13.95
C GLY A 8 -22.95 0.29 15.12
N LYS A 9 -22.38 -0.90 14.87
CA LYS A 9 -21.78 -1.73 15.92
C LYS A 9 -20.37 -1.25 16.19
N ASP A 10 -20.04 -1.08 17.47
CA ASP A 10 -18.67 -0.77 17.88
C ASP A 10 -17.77 -2.00 17.65
N THR A 11 -16.79 -1.82 16.78
CA THR A 11 -15.80 -2.84 16.44
C THR A 11 -14.64 -2.83 17.43
N GLY A 12 -14.34 -1.69 18.05
CA GLY A 12 -13.14 -1.52 18.89
C GLY A 12 -11.80 -1.70 18.14
N VAL A 13 -11.82 -1.86 16.80
CA VAL A 13 -10.64 -2.15 15.98
C VAL A 13 -10.23 -0.90 15.20
N VAL A 14 -8.93 -0.59 15.20
CA VAL A 14 -8.35 0.55 14.50
C VAL A 14 -7.26 0.06 13.55
N GLY A 15 -7.35 0.46 12.28
CA GLY A 15 -6.31 0.18 11.28
C GLY A 15 -5.22 1.25 11.29
N LEU A 16 -3.96 0.84 11.29
CA LEU A 16 -2.80 1.71 11.09
C LEU A 16 -2.12 1.36 9.76
N ALA A 17 -2.26 2.21 8.74
CA ALA A 17 -1.84 1.89 7.37
C ALA A 17 -0.64 2.70 6.85
N ALA A 18 -0.13 3.64 7.65
CA ALA A 18 0.95 4.55 7.25
C ALA A 18 1.70 5.08 8.47
N PRO A 19 2.94 5.57 8.30
CA PRO A 19 3.67 6.24 9.37
C PRO A 19 3.09 7.64 9.65
N PHE A 20 3.19 8.07 10.91
CA PHE A 20 2.80 9.42 11.33
C PHE A 20 3.76 10.46 10.75
N THR A 21 3.39 11.07 9.62
CA THR A 21 4.22 12.04 8.92
C THR A 21 3.53 13.40 8.86
N MET A 22 4.32 14.46 8.96
CA MET A 22 3.81 15.84 9.04
C MET A 22 2.98 16.24 7.82
N TYR A 23 3.34 15.74 6.63
CA TYR A 23 2.75 16.18 5.36
C TYR A 23 1.38 15.59 5.04
N TYR A 24 1.04 14.42 5.60
CA TYR A 24 -0.21 13.73 5.27
C TYR A 24 -1.09 13.43 6.49
N TYR A 25 -0.53 13.47 7.71
CA TYR A 25 -1.08 12.74 8.85
C TYR A 25 -0.87 13.43 10.21
N ASN A 26 -0.93 14.77 10.26
CA ASN A 26 -0.83 15.61 11.49
C ASN A 26 -0.14 14.92 12.69
N SER A 27 1.18 14.69 12.56
CA SER A 27 1.88 13.55 13.19
C SER A 27 1.68 13.41 14.69
N GLU A 28 1.66 14.51 15.43
CA GLU A 28 1.55 14.47 16.89
C GLU A 28 0.12 14.20 17.38
N TYR A 29 -0.88 14.73 16.67
CA TYR A 29 -2.28 14.47 17.02
C TYR A 29 -2.65 13.01 16.82
N GLU A 30 -2.23 12.42 15.70
CA GLU A 30 -2.53 11.02 15.40
C GLU A 30 -1.79 10.05 16.32
N LYS A 31 -0.53 10.36 16.68
CA LYS A 31 0.19 9.62 17.72
C LYS A 31 -0.49 9.70 19.07
N ALA A 32 -0.93 10.89 19.49
CA ALA A 32 -1.69 11.05 20.73
C ALA A 32 -3.01 10.26 20.68
N MET A 33 -3.68 10.24 19.53
CA MET A 33 -4.89 9.45 19.32
C MET A 33 -4.61 7.94 19.42
N PHE A 34 -3.52 7.45 18.82
CA PHE A 34 -3.09 6.06 18.93
C PHE A 34 -3.00 5.64 20.40
N TRP A 35 -2.20 6.35 21.20
CA TRP A 35 -1.99 6.01 22.61
C TRP A 35 -3.25 6.17 23.47
N ARG A 36 -4.09 7.16 23.15
CA ARG A 36 -5.38 7.35 23.82
C ARG A 36 -6.35 6.21 23.54
N LEU A 37 -6.43 5.72 22.30
CA LEU A 37 -7.31 4.60 21.95
C LEU A 37 -6.76 3.28 22.50
N LYS A 38 -5.43 3.10 22.43
CA LYS A 38 -4.73 1.94 22.98
C LYS A 38 -4.94 1.79 24.48
N SER A 39 -4.79 2.88 25.25
CA SER A 39 -5.06 2.89 26.71
C SER A 39 -6.53 2.64 27.07
N ARG A 40 -7.45 2.75 26.12
CA ARG A 40 -8.88 2.44 26.28
C ARG A 40 -9.26 1.03 25.82
N GLY A 41 -8.27 0.18 25.51
CA GLY A 41 -8.51 -1.21 25.13
C GLY A 41 -8.90 -1.42 23.67
N HIS A 42 -8.68 -0.43 22.78
CA HIS A 42 -8.87 -0.67 21.34
C HIS A 42 -7.77 -1.59 20.80
N VAL A 43 -8.16 -2.43 19.85
CA VAL A 43 -7.26 -3.32 19.13
C VAL A 43 -6.72 -2.58 17.91
N PHE A 44 -5.40 -2.51 17.77
CA PHE A 44 -4.73 -1.91 16.64
C PHE A 44 -4.18 -2.96 15.69
N ILE A 45 -4.60 -2.90 14.44
CA ILE A 45 -4.11 -3.77 13.36
C ILE A 45 -3.27 -2.93 12.41
N GLY A 46 -1.98 -3.25 12.30
CA GLY A 46 -1.11 -2.67 11.30
C GLY A 46 -1.41 -3.23 9.91
N ILE A 47 -1.39 -2.40 8.88
CA ILE A 47 -1.65 -2.78 7.49
C ILE A 47 -0.46 -2.36 6.64
N SER A 48 0.29 -3.32 6.10
CA SER A 48 1.40 -3.00 5.18
C SER A 48 0.84 -2.67 3.79
N SER A 49 0.78 -1.39 3.41
CA SER A 49 0.28 -0.97 2.10
C SER A 49 1.13 0.11 1.44
N TYR A 50 1.72 1.02 2.22
CA TYR A 50 2.35 2.24 1.71
C TYR A 50 3.88 2.20 1.78
N GLU A 51 4.55 2.20 0.62
CA GLU A 51 6.01 2.36 0.45
C GLU A 51 6.91 1.61 1.46
N PHE A 52 6.52 0.38 1.83
CA PHE A 52 7.24 -0.48 2.78
C PHE A 52 6.91 -0.34 4.27
N PHE A 53 5.87 0.42 4.65
CA PHE A 53 5.37 0.51 6.03
C PHE A 53 5.12 -0.89 6.66
N PRO A 54 5.54 -1.15 7.92
CA PRO A 54 6.14 -0.21 8.88
C PRO A 54 7.64 0.02 8.71
N GLY A 55 8.28 -0.65 7.76
CA GLY A 55 9.70 -0.50 7.47
C GLY A 55 10.07 0.89 6.93
N ASN A 56 11.36 1.06 6.67
CA ASN A 56 11.87 2.24 5.98
C ASN A 56 11.64 2.09 4.48
N ALA A 57 11.16 3.14 3.83
CA ALA A 57 11.10 3.20 2.39
C ALA A 57 12.52 3.09 1.81
N THR A 58 12.64 2.32 0.73
CA THR A 58 13.88 2.15 -0.03
C THR A 58 13.96 3.08 -1.23
N ASN A 59 12.86 3.74 -1.58
CA ASN A 59 12.80 4.72 -2.65
C ASN A 59 13.66 5.94 -2.28
N PRO A 60 14.70 6.29 -3.08
CA PRO A 60 15.59 7.40 -2.76
C PRO A 60 14.89 8.77 -2.85
N LEU A 61 13.69 8.82 -3.42
CA LEU A 61 12.88 10.04 -3.61
C LEU A 61 11.92 10.29 -2.45
N THR A 62 12.05 9.54 -1.35
CA THR A 62 11.33 9.80 -0.11
C THR A 62 12.26 9.67 1.09
N ASP A 63 11.95 10.45 2.12
CA ASP A 63 12.60 10.45 3.42
C ASP A 63 11.85 9.60 4.46
N ARG A 64 10.84 8.83 4.04
CA ARG A 64 9.98 8.01 4.91
C ARG A 64 10.73 6.84 5.52
N LYS A 65 11.37 7.13 6.65
CA LYS A 65 12.18 6.17 7.40
C LYS A 65 11.73 6.12 8.86
N PRO A 66 10.50 5.64 9.13
CA PRO A 66 9.93 5.74 10.47
C PRO A 66 10.66 4.81 11.46
N GLN A 67 11.35 3.77 11.01
CA GLN A 67 12.20 2.94 11.87
C GLN A 67 13.46 3.67 12.35
N LEU A 68 13.78 4.88 11.85
CA LEU A 68 14.87 5.68 12.41
C LEU A 68 14.43 6.51 13.64
N LYS A 69 13.13 6.59 13.91
CA LYS A 69 12.55 7.36 15.03
C LYS A 69 12.13 6.40 16.15
N PRO A 70 12.69 6.53 17.38
CA PRO A 70 12.35 5.66 18.50
C PRO A 70 10.85 5.60 18.82
N ASP A 71 10.17 6.74 18.77
CA ASP A 71 8.74 6.81 19.11
C ASP A 71 7.86 6.10 18.08
N ASP A 72 8.21 6.20 16.79
CA ASP A 72 7.51 5.50 15.71
C ASP A 72 7.72 3.98 15.86
N LYS A 73 8.98 3.56 16.13
CA LYS A 73 9.32 2.17 16.46
C LYS A 73 8.47 1.63 17.61
N GLN A 74 8.39 2.38 18.71
CA GLN A 74 7.61 1.99 19.88
C GLN A 74 6.12 1.85 19.53
N THR A 75 5.60 2.78 18.74
CA THR A 75 4.21 2.76 18.31
C THR A 75 3.90 1.52 17.49
N PHE A 76 4.74 1.20 16.50
CA PHE A 76 4.51 0.03 15.64
C PHE A 76 4.78 -1.30 16.35
N ALA A 77 5.65 -1.32 17.35
CA ALA A 77 5.83 -2.47 18.23
C ALA A 77 4.61 -2.69 19.14
N SER A 78 3.75 -1.68 19.31
CA SER A 78 2.59 -1.70 20.20
C SER A 78 1.27 -2.05 19.49
N VAL A 79 1.31 -2.40 18.21
CA VAL A 79 0.12 -2.91 17.50
C VAL A 79 -0.14 -4.37 17.89
N ASP A 80 -1.39 -4.81 17.77
CA ASP A 80 -1.85 -6.14 18.22
C ASP A 80 -1.74 -7.21 17.14
N GLY A 81 -1.57 -6.81 15.89
CA GLY A 81 -1.40 -7.73 14.78
C GLY A 81 -1.15 -7.01 13.46
N TRP A 82 -0.81 -7.79 12.42
CA TRP A 82 -0.45 -7.26 11.11
C TRP A 82 -1.17 -7.94 9.96
N LEU A 83 -1.72 -7.13 9.06
CA LEU A 83 -2.10 -7.53 7.70
C LEU A 83 -0.97 -7.15 6.76
N HIS A 84 -0.47 -8.12 5.99
CA HIS A 84 0.67 -7.86 5.11
C HIS A 84 0.61 -8.54 3.75
N CYS A 85 1.47 -8.06 2.85
CA CYS A 85 1.74 -8.67 1.54
C CYS A 85 3.22 -9.06 1.37
N PHE A 86 4.01 -9.07 2.45
CA PHE A 86 5.42 -9.45 2.39
C PHE A 86 5.61 -10.95 2.12
N ARG A 87 6.59 -11.29 1.26
CA ARG A 87 7.03 -12.67 1.05
C ARG A 87 7.70 -13.25 2.30
N ASN A 88 8.57 -12.46 2.94
CA ASN A 88 9.26 -12.82 4.18
C ASN A 88 8.87 -11.83 5.29
N PRO A 89 7.71 -12.01 5.95
CA PRO A 89 7.22 -11.04 6.93
C PRO A 89 8.12 -10.88 8.16
N THR A 90 8.98 -11.85 8.48
CA THR A 90 9.96 -11.78 9.58
C THR A 90 11.00 -10.69 9.40
N ASP A 91 11.24 -10.26 8.16
CA ASP A 91 12.24 -9.25 7.84
C ASP A 91 11.72 -7.82 8.09
N HIS A 92 10.41 -7.68 8.30
CA HIS A 92 9.72 -6.39 8.33
C HIS A 92 8.80 -6.21 9.54
N LEU A 93 8.31 -7.30 10.14
CA LEU A 93 7.32 -7.27 11.21
C LEU A 93 7.87 -7.85 12.51
N PRO A 94 7.40 -7.37 13.68
CA PRO A 94 7.83 -7.89 14.96
C PRO A 94 7.49 -9.38 15.11
N PRO A 95 8.37 -10.19 15.72
CA PRO A 95 8.03 -11.57 16.05
C PRO A 95 6.96 -11.65 17.15
N GLY A 96 6.26 -12.78 17.24
CA GLY A 96 5.31 -13.05 18.32
C GLY A 96 3.93 -12.38 18.20
N LEU A 97 3.72 -11.51 17.20
CA LEU A 97 2.41 -10.94 16.90
C LEU A 97 1.63 -11.79 15.89
N PRO A 98 0.30 -11.91 16.04
CA PRO A 98 -0.57 -12.44 14.99
C PRO A 98 -0.37 -11.68 13.68
N ARG A 99 -0.26 -12.42 12.57
CA ARG A 99 -0.13 -11.85 11.24
C ARG A 99 -0.91 -12.66 10.22
N ALA A 100 -1.46 -11.96 9.23
CA ALA A 100 -2.16 -12.58 8.10
C ALA A 100 -1.63 -12.00 6.78
N LEU A 101 -1.43 -12.88 5.81
CA LEU A 101 -1.18 -12.50 4.42
C LEU A 101 -2.51 -12.04 3.83
N ILE A 102 -2.74 -10.73 3.79
CA ILE A 102 -3.96 -10.11 3.27
C ILE A 102 -3.58 -8.91 2.40
N SER A 103 -4.20 -8.87 1.23
CA SER A 103 -4.14 -7.83 0.23
C SER A 103 -5.52 -7.16 0.07
N GLN A 104 -5.55 -5.93 -0.45
CA GLN A 104 -6.84 -5.29 -0.78
C GLN A 104 -7.65 -6.11 -1.79
N SER A 105 -6.98 -6.87 -2.66
CA SER A 105 -7.63 -7.76 -3.62
C SER A 105 -8.40 -8.93 -2.99
N ASP A 106 -8.11 -9.32 -1.75
CA ASP A 106 -8.83 -10.40 -1.07
C ASP A 106 -10.28 -10.02 -0.70
N TYR A 107 -10.59 -8.72 -0.72
CA TYR A 107 -11.94 -8.20 -0.47
C TYR A 107 -12.73 -7.94 -1.76
N LEU A 108 -12.19 -8.30 -2.92
CA LEU A 108 -12.89 -8.22 -4.19
C LEU A 108 -13.94 -9.34 -4.24
N ASN A 109 -15.21 -9.00 -4.49
CA ASN A 109 -16.24 -10.00 -4.74
C ASN A 109 -16.18 -10.45 -6.21
N PRO A 110 -15.71 -11.69 -6.53
CA PRO A 110 -15.57 -12.15 -7.91
C PRO A 110 -16.92 -12.34 -8.63
N ALA A 111 -18.02 -12.35 -7.88
CA ALA A 111 -19.37 -12.44 -8.44
C ALA A 111 -19.93 -11.08 -8.87
N GLU A 112 -19.30 -9.96 -8.51
CA GLU A 112 -19.73 -8.65 -9.01
C GLU A 112 -19.57 -8.58 -10.53
N PRO A 113 -20.63 -8.23 -11.28
CA PRO A 113 -20.57 -8.18 -12.74
C PRO A 113 -19.47 -7.24 -13.27
N ASP A 114 -19.19 -6.14 -12.57
CA ASP A 114 -18.15 -5.17 -12.92
C ASP A 114 -16.74 -5.74 -12.82
N HIS A 115 -16.53 -6.77 -11.99
CA HIS A 115 -15.25 -7.45 -11.83
C HIS A 115 -15.08 -8.65 -12.78
N ASN A 116 -16.16 -9.09 -13.44
CA ASN A 116 -16.15 -10.17 -14.41
C ASN A 116 -17.01 -9.82 -15.65
N PRO A 117 -16.59 -8.83 -16.45
CA PRO A 117 -17.37 -8.37 -17.59
C PRO A 117 -17.52 -9.49 -18.64
N LYS A 118 -18.77 -9.84 -18.97
CA LYS A 118 -19.09 -10.88 -19.97
C LYS A 118 -19.28 -10.26 -21.36
N GLY A 119 -18.91 -11.00 -22.40
CA GLY A 119 -19.15 -10.62 -23.80
C GLY A 119 -18.19 -9.58 -24.36
N LEU A 120 -17.17 -9.15 -23.60
CA LEU A 120 -16.09 -8.33 -24.12
C LEU A 120 -14.99 -9.21 -24.73
N PRO A 121 -14.53 -8.95 -25.96
CA PRO A 121 -13.39 -9.66 -26.51
C PRO A 121 -12.12 -9.31 -25.72
N LYS A 122 -11.30 -10.31 -25.38
CA LYS A 122 -9.97 -10.07 -24.78
C LYS A 122 -9.10 -9.31 -25.79
N LYS A 123 -8.85 -8.03 -25.52
CA LYS A 123 -8.01 -7.16 -26.38
C LYS A 123 -6.55 -7.15 -25.97
N TYR A 124 -6.25 -7.29 -24.68
CA TYR A 124 -4.91 -7.13 -24.13
C TYR A 124 -4.46 -8.38 -23.36
N LEU A 125 -3.16 -8.62 -23.31
CA LEU A 125 -2.57 -9.69 -22.50
C LEU A 125 -2.63 -9.37 -21.01
N PHE A 126 -2.24 -8.15 -20.63
CA PHE A 126 -2.42 -7.58 -19.30
C PHE A 126 -2.52 -6.06 -19.38
N SER A 127 -2.98 -5.45 -18.28
CA SER A 127 -2.96 -4.01 -18.07
C SER A 127 -2.06 -3.63 -16.90
N HIS A 128 -1.27 -2.57 -17.03
CA HIS A 128 -0.48 -2.00 -15.94
C HIS A 128 -0.85 -0.55 -15.69
N SER A 129 -1.07 -0.14 -14.44
CA SER A 129 -1.34 1.26 -14.10
C SER A 129 -0.20 1.92 -13.33
N ASN A 130 0.32 3.01 -13.89
CA ASN A 130 1.41 3.80 -13.32
C ASN A 130 1.26 5.28 -13.68
N LEU A 131 1.14 6.15 -12.67
CA LEU A 131 1.02 7.60 -12.89
C LEU A 131 2.32 8.23 -13.46
N GLY A 132 3.41 7.46 -13.52
CA GLY A 132 4.69 7.85 -14.07
C GLY A 132 5.52 8.73 -13.11
N GLY A 133 6.76 8.98 -13.51
CA GLY A 133 7.71 9.82 -12.77
C GLY A 133 8.51 9.00 -11.76
N ASP A 134 9.72 9.47 -11.46
CA ASP A 134 10.75 8.66 -10.81
C ASP A 134 10.27 7.99 -9.51
N TRP A 135 9.42 8.67 -8.73
CA TRP A 135 8.86 8.12 -7.50
C TRP A 135 7.92 6.93 -7.76
N ASN A 136 6.98 7.06 -8.69
CA ASN A 136 6.03 5.99 -9.01
C ASN A 136 6.74 4.85 -9.73
N ASP A 137 7.67 5.19 -10.64
CA ASP A 137 8.43 4.22 -11.41
C ASP A 137 9.29 3.33 -10.50
N PHE A 138 9.91 3.92 -9.47
CA PHE A 138 10.62 3.15 -8.45
C PHE A 138 9.66 2.24 -7.66
N ASN A 139 8.58 2.79 -7.10
CA ASN A 139 7.66 2.05 -6.24
C ASN A 139 6.86 0.96 -6.99
N ARG A 140 6.66 1.11 -8.30
CA ARG A 140 6.01 0.12 -9.17
C ARG A 140 7.00 -0.83 -9.85
N ASN A 141 8.30 -0.68 -9.58
CA ASN A 141 9.37 -1.45 -10.20
C ASN A 141 9.30 -1.43 -11.73
N PHE A 142 9.11 -0.23 -12.29
CA PHE A 142 8.86 -0.02 -13.72
C PHE A 142 10.00 -0.51 -14.62
N THR A 143 11.24 -0.50 -14.12
CA THR A 143 12.38 -1.09 -14.81
C THR A 143 12.18 -2.59 -15.05
N LEU A 144 11.77 -3.37 -14.04
CA LEU A 144 11.46 -4.79 -14.20
C LEU A 144 10.26 -5.00 -15.14
N LEU A 145 9.22 -4.17 -15.00
CA LEU A 145 8.03 -4.25 -15.86
C LEU A 145 8.39 -4.18 -17.35
N LYS A 146 9.28 -3.25 -17.74
CA LYS A 146 9.71 -3.11 -19.15
C LYS A 146 10.31 -4.41 -19.71
N GLU A 147 11.10 -5.12 -18.91
CA GLU A 147 11.66 -6.41 -19.32
C GLU A 147 10.59 -7.51 -19.39
N CYS A 148 9.66 -7.55 -18.43
CA CYS A 148 8.52 -8.47 -18.47
C CYS A 148 7.64 -8.26 -19.72
N ILE A 149 7.40 -7.01 -20.12
CA ILE A 149 6.62 -6.69 -21.34
C ILE A 149 7.31 -7.24 -22.59
N LYS A 150 8.64 -7.08 -22.71
CA LYS A 150 9.39 -7.60 -23.86
C LYS A 150 9.28 -9.12 -23.97
N ILE A 151 9.39 -9.82 -22.83
CA ILE A 151 9.23 -11.28 -22.77
C ILE A 151 7.82 -11.67 -23.19
N ALA A 152 6.80 -11.03 -22.61
CA ALA A 152 5.40 -11.34 -22.92
C ALA A 152 5.06 -11.11 -24.41
N ALA A 153 5.55 -10.01 -25.00
CA ALA A 153 5.36 -9.70 -26.42
C ALA A 153 6.08 -10.69 -27.36
N ALA A 154 7.13 -11.38 -26.90
CA ALA A 154 7.80 -12.41 -27.66
C ALA A 154 7.04 -13.76 -27.67
N HIS A 155 6.18 -14.00 -26.67
CA HIS A 155 5.45 -15.26 -26.51
C HIS A 155 4.00 -15.20 -27.00
N GLU A 156 3.36 -14.03 -26.96
CA GLU A 156 1.98 -13.85 -27.39
C GLU A 156 1.84 -12.64 -28.31
N ALA A 157 1.05 -12.79 -29.38
CA ALA A 157 0.77 -11.72 -30.34
C ALA A 157 -0.22 -10.65 -29.81
N ALA A 158 -0.64 -10.73 -28.54
CA ALA A 158 -1.61 -9.82 -27.95
C ALA A 158 -0.94 -8.54 -27.43
N PRO A 159 -1.54 -7.35 -27.66
CA PRO A 159 -0.99 -6.09 -27.18
C PRO A 159 -1.07 -5.98 -25.65
N VAL A 160 -0.15 -5.20 -25.06
CA VAL A 160 -0.16 -4.83 -23.64
C VAL A 160 -0.75 -3.42 -23.50
N LEU A 161 -1.64 -3.21 -22.52
CA LEU A 161 -2.17 -1.89 -22.20
C LEU A 161 -1.44 -1.29 -21.00
N ILE A 162 -0.87 -0.10 -21.14
CA ILE A 162 -0.31 0.67 -20.01
C ILE A 162 -1.26 1.86 -19.76
N VAL A 163 -1.89 1.89 -18.59
CA VAL A 163 -2.88 2.89 -18.18
C VAL A 163 -2.27 3.82 -17.14
N GLY A 164 -1.68 4.91 -17.60
CA GLY A 164 -1.09 5.94 -16.76
C GLY A 164 0.01 6.68 -17.51
N LYS A 165 0.27 7.92 -17.07
CA LYS A 165 0.74 9.02 -17.90
C LYS A 165 2.22 8.89 -18.34
N GLU A 166 2.54 9.56 -19.44
CA GLU A 166 3.89 10.13 -19.64
C GLU A 166 4.11 11.27 -18.65
N VAL A 167 5.07 11.12 -17.75
CA VAL A 167 5.70 12.25 -17.06
C VAL A 167 6.68 12.87 -18.07
N ASP A 168 6.57 14.20 -18.28
CA ASP A 168 7.48 15.06 -19.06
C ASP A 168 7.17 15.44 -20.52
N LYS A 169 6.05 15.07 -21.13
CA LYS A 169 5.64 15.70 -22.41
C LYS A 169 4.99 17.09 -22.27
N ASP A 170 4.58 17.49 -21.06
CA ASP A 170 3.93 18.77 -20.74
C ASP A 170 4.80 19.73 -19.89
N LYS A 171 6.12 19.52 -19.78
CA LYS A 171 7.00 20.53 -19.16
C LYS A 171 7.11 21.72 -20.13
N PRO A 172 6.66 22.95 -19.78
CA PRO A 172 6.96 24.11 -20.63
C PRO A 172 8.48 24.21 -20.76
N SER A 173 8.98 24.22 -21.99
CA SER A 173 10.38 24.54 -22.22
C SER A 173 10.61 25.94 -21.66
N MET A 174 11.41 26.07 -20.61
CA MET A 174 11.95 27.38 -20.26
C MET A 174 12.99 27.73 -21.31
N ALA A 175 12.52 28.48 -22.32
CA ALA A 175 13.35 29.38 -23.10
C ALA A 175 13.50 30.69 -22.33
#